data_AF-K1U1V6-F1
#
_entry.id   AF-K1U1V6-F1
#
_cell.length_a   1.000
_cell.length_b   1.000
_cell.length_c   1.000
_cell.angle_alpha   90.00
_cell.angle_beta   90.00
_cell.angle_gamma   90.00
#
_symmetry.space_group_name_H-M   'P 1'
#
loop_
_entity.id
_entity.type
_entity.pdbx_description
1 polymer ?
#
loop_
_entity_poly.entity_id
_entity_poly.type
_entity_poly.pdbx_seq_one_letter_code
_entity_poly.pdbx_strand_id
1 'polypeptide(L)'
;NEKIFRNGNREMHLPLKLLVAASNELPAKGEGLEALWDRFVIRIESRPIKLEKNFRAMLLEAPTDFLGPTDFTDSTDSSGSMGKSDSADFSDLKITAEEYAEWAEKICKIGVKIEVLDAISAIRKSLRAVNVDEAAERRNIYVSDRRWKNIVRLLRTSAFMQDREEVDICDLLPIYHCLWQEPEERDAIRNIVIRALFSPFADKLVEMKNALAEDIKYHRVRRNPEDGRDYEGEIETLSDGLSSLEKQLGENLFASADDKAEISAYL
;
A
#
# COMPACT_ATOMS: atom_id res chain seq x y z
N ASN A 1 3.36 -13.46 18.59
CA ASN A 1 4.36 -14.05 17.66
C ASN A 1 4.10 -15.53 17.42
N GLU A 2 4.00 -16.35 18.46
CA GLU A 2 3.91 -17.81 18.30
C GLU A 2 2.51 -18.33 17.96
N LYS A 3 1.48 -17.47 17.99
CA LYS A 3 0.06 -17.88 17.90
C LYS A 3 -0.28 -19.00 18.89
N ILE A 4 0.36 -18.97 20.05
CA ILE A 4 0.14 -19.91 21.16
C ILE A 4 -0.37 -19.11 22.35
N PHE A 5 -1.42 -19.63 22.98
CA PHE A 5 -1.93 -19.19 24.26
C PHE A 5 -1.57 -20.22 25.33
N ARG A 6 -0.90 -19.79 26.40
CA ARG A 6 -0.57 -20.64 27.54
C ARG A 6 -1.64 -20.48 28.60
N ASN A 7 -2.44 -21.52 28.81
CA ASN A 7 -3.45 -21.60 29.87
C ASN A 7 -2.94 -22.53 30.98
N GLY A 8 -2.21 -21.96 31.94
CA GLY A 8 -1.49 -22.74 32.96
C GLY A 8 -0.47 -23.68 32.33
N ASN A 9 -0.70 -24.99 32.45
CA ASN A 9 0.20 -26.03 31.91
C ASN A 9 -0.16 -26.48 30.49
N ARG A 10 -1.21 -25.89 29.87
CA ARG A 10 -1.62 -26.24 28.50
C ARG A 10 -1.22 -25.14 27.53
N GLU A 11 -0.61 -25.54 26.42
CA GLU A 11 -0.35 -24.66 25.29
C GLU A 11 -1.43 -24.90 24.23
N MET A 12 -2.10 -23.85 23.78
CA MET A 12 -3.17 -23.89 22.80
C MET A 12 -2.79 -23.05 21.58
N HIS A 13 -2.87 -23.61 20.38
CA HIS A 13 -2.72 -22.82 19.16
C HIS A 13 -3.98 -21.98 18.90
N LEU A 14 -3.77 -20.68 18.67
CA LEU A 14 -4.81 -19.73 18.33
C LEU A 14 -4.92 -19.61 16.81
N PRO A 15 -6.09 -19.89 16.19
CA PRO A 15 -6.32 -19.72 14.76
C PRO A 15 -6.54 -18.23 14.39
N LEU A 16 -5.70 -17.34 14.93
CA LEU A 16 -5.81 -15.91 14.70
C LEU A 16 -5.44 -15.59 13.23
N LYS A 17 -6.46 -15.18 12.45
CA LYS A 17 -6.34 -14.78 11.04
C LYS A 17 -6.07 -13.27 10.92
N LEU A 18 -6.79 -12.44 11.66
CA LEU A 18 -6.70 -10.98 11.66
C LEU A 18 -6.75 -10.45 13.09
N LEU A 19 -5.94 -9.42 13.38
CA LEU A 19 -6.00 -8.66 14.61
C LEU A 19 -6.18 -7.19 14.24
N VAL A 20 -7.25 -6.57 14.73
CA VAL A 20 -7.51 -5.13 14.57
C VAL A 20 -7.50 -4.50 15.96
N ALA A 21 -6.81 -3.38 16.08
CA ALA A 21 -6.83 -2.54 17.28
C ALA A 21 -7.14 -1.11 16.85
N ALA A 22 -7.96 -0.43 17.65
CA ALA A 22 -8.30 0.97 17.47
C ALA A 22 -7.97 1.73 18.76
N SER A 23 -7.44 2.94 18.60
CA SER A 23 -7.14 3.85 19.71
C SER A 23 -7.37 5.28 19.24
N ASN A 24 -7.85 6.13 20.13
CA ASN A 24 -7.96 7.57 19.88
C ASN A 24 -6.64 8.30 20.13
N GLU A 25 -5.72 7.68 20.88
CA GLU A 25 -4.44 8.27 21.28
C GLU A 25 -3.28 7.35 20.89
N LEU A 26 -2.13 7.95 20.59
CA LEU A 26 -0.89 7.20 20.36
C LEU A 26 -0.28 6.76 21.70
N PRO A 27 0.41 5.61 21.75
CA PRO A 27 1.07 5.17 22.97
C PRO A 27 2.10 6.22 23.44
N ALA A 28 2.07 6.58 24.72
CA ALA A 28 3.01 7.56 25.24
C ALA A 28 4.44 6.98 25.26
N LYS A 29 5.43 7.85 25.01
CA LYS A 29 6.84 7.45 25.03
C LYS A 29 7.20 6.92 26.41
N GLY A 30 7.75 5.71 26.47
CA GLY A 30 8.18 5.08 27.72
C GLY A 30 7.18 4.14 28.41
N GLU A 31 5.98 3.94 27.87
CA GLU A 31 5.00 2.97 28.43
C GLU A 31 5.30 1.51 28.05
N GLY A 32 6.34 1.25 27.26
CA GLY A 32 6.70 -0.08 26.76
C GLY A 32 5.76 -0.61 25.66
N LEU A 33 4.74 0.17 25.27
CA LEU A 33 3.80 -0.17 24.20
C LEU A 33 4.40 -0.09 22.79
N GLU A 34 5.58 0.52 22.64
CA GLU A 34 6.29 0.62 21.35
C GLU A 34 6.57 -0.74 20.71
N ALA A 35 6.92 -1.74 21.53
CA ALA A 35 7.16 -3.12 21.07
C ALA A 35 5.88 -3.82 20.57
N LEU A 36 4.72 -3.40 21.08
CA LEU A 36 3.41 -3.83 20.61
C LEU A 36 2.99 -3.04 19.37
N TRP A 37 3.22 -1.72 19.35
CA TRP A 37 2.94 -0.83 18.24
C TRP A 37 3.69 -1.22 16.96
N ASP A 38 4.94 -1.68 17.08
CA ASP A 38 5.70 -2.22 15.93
C ASP A 38 5.12 -3.54 15.37
N ARG A 39 4.23 -4.23 16.11
CA ARG A 39 3.60 -5.48 15.66
C ARG A 39 2.42 -5.23 14.73
N PHE A 40 1.81 -4.05 14.79
CA PHE A 40 0.78 -3.64 13.86
C PHE A 40 1.46 -3.17 12.57
N VAL A 41 1.28 -3.96 11.52
CA VAL A 41 1.93 -3.73 10.23
C VAL A 41 1.25 -2.60 9.48
N ILE A 42 -0.08 -2.60 9.44
CA ILE A 42 -0.89 -1.60 8.75
C ILE A 42 -1.42 -0.60 9.77
N ARG A 43 -1.30 0.68 9.45
CA ARG A 43 -1.85 1.79 10.22
C ARG A 43 -2.72 2.66 9.33
N ILE A 44 -3.93 2.91 9.81
CA ILE A 44 -4.94 3.70 9.11
C ILE A 44 -5.47 4.73 10.10
N GLU A 45 -5.36 6.01 9.72
CA GLU A 45 -5.98 7.11 10.44
C GLU A 45 -7.43 7.24 9.98
N SER A 46 -8.37 6.93 10.86
CA SER A 46 -9.80 7.07 10.57
C SER A 46 -10.25 8.51 10.80
N ARG A 47 -10.45 9.26 9.72
CA ARG A 47 -10.95 10.65 9.77
C ARG A 47 -12.48 10.69 9.68
N PRO A 48 -13.15 11.71 10.26
CA PRO A 48 -14.58 11.91 10.09
C PRO A 48 -14.98 12.05 8.61
N ILE A 49 -16.24 11.70 8.30
CA ILE A 49 -16.79 11.84 6.95
C ILE A 49 -16.75 13.32 6.53
N LYS A 50 -16.03 13.62 5.44
CA LYS A 50 -15.88 14.99 4.92
C LYS A 50 -17.03 15.42 4.01
N LEU A 51 -17.56 14.50 3.21
CA LEU A 51 -18.60 14.82 2.23
C LEU A 51 -19.97 14.84 2.90
N GLU A 52 -20.61 16.01 2.90
CA GLU A 52 -21.92 16.24 3.50
C GLU A 52 -23.00 15.25 2.98
N LYS A 53 -22.92 14.88 1.70
CA LYS A 53 -23.81 13.87 1.10
C LYS A 53 -23.66 12.51 1.80
N ASN A 54 -22.43 12.06 2.05
CA ASN A 54 -22.17 10.78 2.70
C ASN A 54 -22.55 10.83 4.18
N PHE A 55 -22.34 11.98 4.82
CA PHE A 55 -22.78 12.20 6.21
C PHE A 55 -24.30 12.10 6.32
N ARG A 56 -25.05 12.76 5.43
CA ARG A 56 -26.51 12.66 5.37
C ARG A 56 -26.99 11.24 5.07
N ALA A 57 -26.32 10.53 4.16
CA ALA A 57 -26.63 9.13 3.88
C ALA A 57 -26.44 8.27 5.14
N MET A 58 -25.29 8.37 5.81
CA MET A 58 -24.99 7.66 7.05
C MET A 58 -26.01 7.94 8.16
N LEU A 59 -26.54 9.17 8.25
CA LEU A 59 -27.57 9.52 9.25
C LEU A 59 -28.96 8.98 8.91
N LEU A 60 -29.25 8.71 7.63
CA LEU A 60 -30.54 8.25 7.14
C LEU A 60 -30.61 6.72 6.97
N GLU A 61 -29.48 6.03 6.98
CA GLU A 61 -29.40 4.57 6.98
C GLU A 61 -29.93 3.98 8.30
N ALA A 62 -30.77 2.95 8.21
CA ALA A 62 -31.32 2.28 9.38
C ALA A 62 -30.27 1.34 10.00
N PRO A 63 -30.25 1.16 11.34
CA PRO A 63 -29.28 0.30 12.02
C PRO A 63 -29.27 -1.17 11.56
N THR A 64 -30.35 -1.63 10.93
CA THR A 64 -30.51 -3.01 10.41
C THR A 64 -29.54 -3.32 9.28
N ASP A 65 -29.03 -2.31 8.58
CA ASP A 65 -28.06 -2.50 7.48
C ASP A 65 -26.60 -2.43 7.96
N PHE A 66 -26.36 -2.00 9.21
CA PHE A 66 -25.02 -1.87 9.81
C PHE A 66 -24.47 -3.22 10.30
N LEU A 67 -25.37 -4.12 10.69
CA LEU A 67 -25.06 -5.52 10.95
C LEU A 67 -25.29 -6.28 9.63
N GLY A 68 -24.31 -6.27 8.72
CA GLY A 68 -24.26 -7.31 7.69
C GLY A 68 -24.50 -8.68 8.37
N PRO A 69 -25.24 -9.62 7.76
CA PRO A 69 -25.94 -10.69 8.46
C PRO A 69 -25.05 -11.37 9.49
N THR A 70 -25.19 -10.95 10.75
CA THR A 70 -24.51 -11.59 11.85
C THR A 70 -25.26 -12.88 12.12
N ASP A 71 -24.74 -13.97 11.55
CA ASP A 71 -25.04 -15.34 11.95
C ASP A 71 -24.69 -15.51 13.44
N PHE A 72 -25.55 -15.00 14.31
CA PHE A 72 -25.59 -15.26 15.75
C PHE A 72 -27.02 -14.96 16.25
N THR A 73 -28.02 -15.52 15.58
CA THR A 73 -29.30 -15.80 16.24
C THR A 73 -29.60 -17.27 16.03
N ASP A 74 -29.40 -18.04 17.09
CA ASP A 74 -30.00 -19.34 17.23
C ASP A 74 -31.52 -19.14 17.24
N SER A 75 -32.17 -19.72 16.23
CA SER A 75 -33.54 -20.21 16.21
C SER A 75 -34.50 -19.61 17.25
N THR A 76 -35.45 -18.78 16.83
CA THR A 76 -36.90 -18.97 17.09
C THR A 76 -37.73 -17.81 16.51
N ASP A 77 -38.63 -18.18 15.61
CA ASP A 77 -39.95 -17.61 15.34
C ASP A 77 -40.14 -16.08 15.39
N SER A 78 -40.42 -15.46 14.24
CA SER A 78 -41.73 -14.84 13.99
C SER A 78 -41.85 -14.18 12.62
N SER A 79 -43.02 -14.40 12.04
CA SER A 79 -43.55 -13.90 10.78
C SER A 79 -43.68 -12.37 10.70
N GLY A 80 -43.37 -11.77 9.55
CA GLY A 80 -43.77 -10.40 9.23
C GLY A 80 -43.19 -9.90 7.89
N SER A 81 -44.02 -9.90 6.85
CA SER A 81 -43.73 -9.47 5.48
C SER A 81 -43.33 -7.99 5.36
N MET A 82 -42.32 -7.67 4.53
CA MET A 82 -42.42 -6.85 3.30
C MET A 82 -41.10 -6.12 3.02
N GLY A 83 -40.45 -6.45 1.90
CA GLY A 83 -39.27 -5.75 1.37
C GLY A 83 -38.27 -6.72 0.77
N LYS A 84 -38.37 -6.96 -0.55
CA LYS A 84 -37.31 -7.63 -1.32
C LYS A 84 -36.07 -6.74 -1.29
N SER A 85 -35.15 -6.98 -0.36
CA SER A 85 -33.75 -6.78 -0.64
C SER A 85 -33.27 -8.06 -1.33
N ASP A 86 -32.61 -7.91 -2.47
CA ASP A 86 -31.79 -8.99 -3.03
C ASP A 86 -30.69 -9.27 -1.99
N SER A 87 -30.99 -10.14 -1.03
CA SER A 87 -30.00 -10.73 -0.15
C SER A 87 -29.17 -11.65 -1.04
N ALA A 88 -28.22 -11.05 -1.76
CA ALA A 88 -27.25 -11.80 -2.54
C ALA A 88 -26.68 -12.87 -1.61
N ASP A 89 -26.79 -14.13 -2.02
CA ASP A 89 -26.33 -15.26 -1.25
C ASP A 89 -24.79 -15.21 -1.21
N PHE A 90 -24.25 -14.52 -0.21
CA PHE A 90 -22.80 -14.32 -0.05
C PHE A 90 -22.10 -15.59 0.46
N SER A 91 -22.81 -16.71 0.63
CA SER A 91 -22.22 -18.00 1.00
C SER A 91 -21.11 -18.42 0.04
N ASP A 92 -21.30 -18.16 -1.25
CA ASP A 92 -20.42 -18.59 -2.32
C ASP A 92 -19.12 -17.77 -2.37
N LEU A 93 -19.07 -16.63 -1.67
CA LEU A 93 -17.89 -15.76 -1.56
C LEU A 93 -17.12 -15.98 -0.24
N LYS A 94 -17.58 -16.87 0.64
CA LYS A 94 -16.91 -17.17 1.91
C LYS A 94 -15.67 -18.03 1.68
N ILE A 95 -14.50 -17.48 2.01
CA ILE A 95 -13.21 -18.20 1.93
C ILE A 95 -13.14 -19.26 3.02
N THR A 96 -12.95 -20.51 2.61
CA THR A 96 -12.82 -21.66 3.52
C THR A 96 -11.46 -21.66 4.24
N ALA A 97 -11.34 -22.47 5.31
CA ALA A 97 -10.09 -22.60 6.03
C ALA A 97 -8.99 -23.28 5.19
N GLU A 98 -9.39 -24.20 4.30
CA GLU A 98 -8.49 -24.92 3.40
C GLU A 98 -7.93 -23.98 2.33
N GLU A 99 -8.80 -23.22 1.66
CA GLU A 99 -8.39 -22.20 0.68
C GLU A 99 -7.45 -21.16 1.31
N TYR A 100 -7.76 -20.68 2.51
CA TYR A 100 -6.90 -19.73 3.22
C TYR A 100 -5.49 -20.29 3.47
N ALA A 101 -5.38 -21.57 3.82
CA ALA A 101 -4.09 -22.23 4.05
C ALA A 101 -3.32 -22.39 2.73
N GLU A 102 -3.98 -22.83 1.67
CA GLU A 102 -3.38 -22.94 0.34
C GLU A 102 -2.88 -21.59 -0.17
N TRP A 103 -3.69 -20.54 -0.03
CA TRP A 103 -3.33 -19.20 -0.48
C TRP A 103 -2.15 -18.66 0.32
N ALA A 104 -2.08 -18.94 1.63
CA ALA A 104 -0.94 -18.54 2.45
C ALA A 104 0.39 -19.16 1.97
N GLU A 105 0.37 -20.38 1.43
CA GLU A 105 1.54 -21.01 0.80
C GLU A 105 1.83 -20.44 -0.60
N LYS A 106 0.80 -20.23 -1.43
CA LYS A 106 0.95 -19.64 -2.77
C LYS A 106 1.53 -18.23 -2.70
N ILE A 107 1.04 -17.40 -1.78
CA ILE A 107 1.55 -16.03 -1.53
C ILE A 107 3.05 -16.03 -1.20
N CYS A 108 3.56 -17.04 -0.50
CA CYS A 108 5.00 -17.12 -0.20
C CYS A 108 5.87 -17.39 -1.44
N LYS A 109 5.30 -17.96 -2.50
CA LYS A 109 6.01 -18.34 -3.74
C LYS A 109 6.08 -17.20 -4.77
N ILE A 110 5.29 -16.15 -4.60
CA ILE A 110 5.26 -15.01 -5.51
C ILE A 110 6.62 -14.30 -5.55
N GLY A 111 7.10 -14.08 -6.77
CA GLY A 111 8.35 -13.40 -7.06
C GLY A 111 8.31 -11.93 -6.68
N VAL A 112 9.47 -11.31 -6.48
CA VAL A 112 9.59 -9.87 -6.27
C VAL A 112 10.60 -9.36 -7.28
N LYS A 113 10.16 -8.45 -8.17
CA LYS A 113 11.04 -7.84 -9.16
C LYS A 113 12.20 -7.10 -8.48
N ILE A 114 13.36 -7.06 -9.14
CA ILE A 114 14.54 -6.35 -8.61
C ILE A 114 14.28 -4.86 -8.43
N GLU A 115 13.54 -4.24 -9.34
CA GLU A 115 13.15 -2.83 -9.31
C GLU A 115 12.36 -2.49 -8.03
N VAL A 116 11.52 -3.42 -7.57
CA VAL A 116 10.77 -3.29 -6.31
C VAL A 116 11.72 -3.33 -5.10
N LEU A 117 12.74 -4.19 -5.12
CA LEU A 117 13.74 -4.27 -4.06
C LEU A 117 14.64 -3.01 -4.02
N ASP A 118 14.97 -2.47 -5.19
CA ASP A 118 15.73 -1.23 -5.33
C ASP A 118 14.91 -0.04 -4.80
N ALA A 119 13.63 0.04 -5.16
CA ALA A 119 12.71 1.05 -4.64
C ALA A 119 12.54 0.93 -3.10
N ILE A 120 12.38 -0.28 -2.56
CA ILE A 120 12.35 -0.51 -1.10
C ILE A 120 13.65 -0.04 -0.44
N SER A 121 14.80 -0.30 -1.06
CA SER A 121 16.10 0.13 -0.55
C SER A 121 16.25 1.64 -0.59
N ALA A 122 15.75 2.31 -1.64
CA ALA A 122 15.69 3.76 -1.76
C ALA A 122 14.79 4.36 -0.66
N ILE A 123 13.58 3.82 -0.47
CA ILE A 123 12.65 4.25 0.58
C ILE A 123 13.29 4.09 1.96
N ARG A 124 13.88 2.93 2.27
CA ARG A 124 14.59 2.70 3.55
C ARG A 124 15.72 3.71 3.80
N LYS A 125 16.45 4.11 2.75
CA LYS A 125 17.48 5.16 2.86
C LYS A 125 16.87 6.53 3.14
N SER A 126 15.79 6.88 2.43
CA SER A 126 15.09 8.16 2.55
C SER A 126 14.39 8.33 3.90
N LEU A 127 13.90 7.25 4.51
CA LEU A 127 13.28 7.28 5.85
C LEU A 127 14.24 7.71 6.98
N ARG A 128 15.55 7.69 6.73
CA ARG A 128 16.54 8.21 7.70
C ARG A 128 16.62 9.73 7.75
N ALA A 129 16.03 10.40 6.76
CA ALA A 129 16.10 11.85 6.58
C ALA A 129 14.73 12.39 6.12
N VAL A 130 13.68 12.12 6.90
CA VAL A 130 12.32 12.59 6.59
C VAL A 130 12.16 14.02 7.07
N ASN A 131 11.75 14.90 6.17
CA ASN A 131 11.29 16.24 6.52
C ASN A 131 9.81 16.13 6.88
N VAL A 132 9.45 16.54 8.09
CA VAL A 132 8.06 16.75 8.50
C VAL A 132 7.86 18.26 8.57
N ASP A 133 6.75 18.77 8.03
CA ASP A 133 6.51 20.20 7.80
C ASP A 133 6.78 21.10 9.03
N GLU A 134 7.22 22.34 8.75
CA GLU A 134 7.64 23.43 9.67
C GLU A 134 8.79 23.16 10.66
N ALA A 135 9.20 21.92 10.90
CA ALA A 135 10.38 21.64 11.71
C ALA A 135 11.67 21.73 10.87
N ALA A 136 12.63 22.56 11.30
CA ALA A 136 13.97 22.61 10.72
C ALA A 136 14.79 21.31 10.92
N GLU A 137 14.25 20.35 11.65
CA GLU A 137 14.93 19.11 12.03
C GLU A 137 14.40 17.91 11.26
N ARG A 138 15.33 17.19 10.62
CA ARG A 138 15.04 15.91 9.96
C ARG A 138 14.75 14.83 11.00
N ARG A 139 13.62 14.16 10.88
CA ARG A 139 13.28 13.01 11.72
C ARG A 139 13.80 11.73 11.08
N ASN A 140 14.32 10.83 11.92
CA ASN A 140 14.72 9.49 11.51
C ASN A 140 13.62 8.51 11.90
N ILE A 141 12.86 8.03 10.92
CA ILE A 141 11.77 7.08 11.15
C ILE A 141 12.35 5.67 11.14
N TYR A 142 12.46 5.07 12.33
CA TYR A 142 12.93 3.71 12.45
C TYR A 142 11.84 2.70 12.04
N VAL A 143 12.21 1.78 11.14
CA VAL A 143 11.37 0.65 10.73
C VAL A 143 12.16 -0.64 10.94
N SER A 144 11.63 -1.54 11.75
CA SER A 144 12.29 -2.80 12.08
C SER A 144 12.38 -3.75 10.87
N ASP A 145 13.42 -4.59 10.80
CA ASP A 145 13.57 -5.59 9.73
C ASP A 145 12.39 -6.58 9.70
N ARG A 146 11.76 -6.83 10.86
CA ARG A 146 10.53 -7.61 10.93
C ARG A 146 9.39 -6.95 10.16
N ARG A 147 9.22 -5.63 10.32
CA ARG A 147 8.17 -4.90 9.61
C ARG A 147 8.41 -4.95 8.11
N TRP A 148 9.65 -4.80 7.66
CA TRP A 148 10.01 -4.99 6.25
C TRP A 148 9.62 -6.37 5.72
N LYS A 149 9.91 -7.46 6.47
CA LYS A 149 9.45 -8.82 6.07
C LYS A 149 7.94 -8.92 5.94
N ASN A 150 7.19 -8.28 6.85
CA ASN A 150 5.74 -8.27 6.80
C ASN A 150 5.20 -7.44 5.63
N ILE A 151 5.83 -6.30 5.32
CA ILE A 151 5.50 -5.47 4.15
C ILE A 151 5.68 -6.28 2.87
N VAL A 152 6.81 -7.00 2.70
CA VAL A 152 7.01 -7.85 1.52
C VAL A 152 5.95 -8.95 1.42
N ARG A 153 5.49 -9.52 2.54
CA ARG A 153 4.36 -10.46 2.53
C ARG A 153 3.05 -9.80 2.07
N LEU A 154 2.79 -8.56 2.48
CA LEU A 154 1.63 -7.79 2.01
C LEU A 154 1.72 -7.50 0.51
N LEU A 155 2.89 -7.11 0.02
CA LEU A 155 3.14 -6.88 -1.41
C LEU A 155 2.87 -8.13 -2.25
N ARG A 156 3.38 -9.29 -1.81
CA ARG A 156 3.06 -10.58 -2.45
C ARG A 156 1.56 -10.88 -2.43
N THR A 157 0.88 -10.55 -1.34
CA THR A 157 -0.58 -10.71 -1.25
C THR A 157 -1.28 -9.78 -2.23
N SER A 158 -0.82 -8.54 -2.40
CA SER A 158 -1.37 -7.59 -3.39
C SER A 158 -1.29 -8.14 -4.81
N ALA A 159 -0.11 -8.65 -5.19
CA ALA A 159 0.09 -9.28 -6.49
C ALA A 159 -0.78 -10.54 -6.67
N PHE A 160 -0.87 -11.40 -5.65
CA PHE A 160 -1.72 -12.60 -5.66
C PHE A 160 -3.19 -12.27 -5.93
N MET A 161 -3.72 -11.25 -5.25
CA MET A 161 -5.13 -10.85 -5.37
C MET A 161 -5.46 -10.21 -6.73
N GLN A 162 -4.44 -9.88 -7.52
CA GLN A 162 -4.55 -9.36 -8.89
C GLN A 162 -4.13 -10.41 -9.93
N ASP A 163 -4.08 -11.69 -9.54
CA ASP A 163 -3.66 -12.82 -10.39
C ASP A 163 -2.27 -12.67 -11.02
N ARG A 164 -1.35 -11.96 -10.33
CA ARG A 164 0.05 -11.79 -10.75
C ARG A 164 0.98 -12.72 -9.99
N GLU A 165 1.94 -13.30 -10.71
CA GLU A 165 2.99 -14.18 -10.15
C GLU A 165 4.20 -13.42 -9.61
N GLU A 166 4.29 -12.12 -9.90
CA GLU A 166 5.37 -11.24 -9.46
C GLU A 166 4.84 -9.90 -8.92
N VAL A 167 5.45 -9.44 -7.84
CA VAL A 167 5.23 -8.09 -7.29
C VAL A 167 5.82 -7.05 -8.22
N ASP A 168 5.03 -6.01 -8.50
CA ASP A 168 5.40 -4.92 -9.38
C ASP A 168 5.54 -3.60 -8.61
N ILE A 169 6.09 -2.57 -9.26
CA ILE A 169 6.28 -1.23 -8.67
C ILE A 169 4.94 -0.67 -8.18
N CYS A 170 3.85 -0.93 -8.88
CA CYS A 170 2.50 -0.46 -8.55
C CYS A 170 2.01 -0.96 -7.18
N ASP A 171 2.50 -2.10 -6.70
CA ASP A 171 2.14 -2.66 -5.39
C ASP A 171 2.77 -1.89 -4.24
N LEU A 172 3.80 -1.09 -4.48
CA LEU A 172 4.52 -0.37 -3.42
C LEU A 172 3.73 0.81 -2.88
N LEU A 173 2.76 1.36 -3.61
CA LEU A 173 2.05 2.56 -3.16
C LEU A 173 1.40 2.39 -1.78
N PRO A 174 0.62 1.34 -1.48
CA PRO A 174 -0.07 1.21 -0.20
C PRO A 174 0.87 1.00 1.00
N ILE A 175 2.17 0.78 0.79
CA ILE A 175 3.11 0.53 1.90
C ILE A 175 3.32 1.76 2.79
N TYR A 176 2.99 2.98 2.33
CA TYR A 176 3.14 4.17 3.19
C TYR A 176 2.35 3.99 4.50
N HIS A 177 1.20 3.31 4.46
CA HIS A 177 0.41 2.93 5.64
C HIS A 177 1.14 2.04 6.65
N CYS A 178 2.25 1.41 6.25
CA CYS A 178 3.05 0.53 7.11
C CYS A 178 4.29 1.23 7.69
N LEU A 179 4.65 2.39 7.15
CA LEU A 179 5.95 3.02 7.40
C LEU A 179 5.87 4.09 8.50
N TRP A 180 4.83 4.93 8.51
CA TRP A 180 4.70 6.03 9.47
C TRP A 180 4.45 5.53 10.90
N GLN A 181 4.93 6.27 11.90
CA GLN A 181 4.66 6.00 13.32
C GLN A 181 3.63 7.00 13.87
N GLU A 182 3.74 8.25 13.46
CA GLU A 182 2.82 9.33 13.78
C GLU A 182 2.02 9.74 12.53
N PRO A 183 0.73 10.11 12.64
CA PRO A 183 -0.07 10.55 11.49
C PRO A 183 0.51 11.75 10.75
N GLU A 184 1.27 12.61 11.44
CA GLU A 184 1.97 13.77 10.86
C GLU A 184 3.02 13.37 9.81
N GLU A 185 3.64 12.20 9.98
CA GLU A 185 4.68 11.70 9.07
C GLU A 185 4.08 11.08 7.79
N ARG A 186 2.77 10.81 7.79
CA ARG A 186 2.09 10.03 6.76
C ARG A 186 2.27 10.65 5.37
N ASP A 187 2.00 11.94 5.24
CA ASP A 187 2.01 12.63 3.95
C ASP A 187 3.45 12.78 3.43
N ALA A 188 4.41 13.06 4.31
CA ALA A 188 5.84 13.06 3.98
C ALA A 188 6.33 11.68 3.50
N ILE A 189 5.93 10.61 4.17
CA ILE A 189 6.30 9.25 3.76
C ILE A 189 5.62 8.86 2.44
N ARG A 190 4.36 9.23 2.25
CA ARG A 190 3.64 9.00 0.99
C ARG A 190 4.37 9.64 -0.18
N ASN A 191 4.81 10.88 -0.04
CA ASN A 191 5.66 11.56 -1.03
C ASN A 191 7.00 10.83 -1.29
N ILE A 192 7.64 10.30 -0.23
CA ILE A 192 8.87 9.50 -0.37
C ILE A 192 8.60 8.22 -1.19
N VAL A 193 7.48 7.55 -0.93
CA VAL A 193 7.08 6.34 -1.67
C VAL A 193 6.83 6.71 -3.12
N ILE A 194 5.98 7.71 -3.41
CA ILE A 194 5.68 8.17 -4.77
C ILE A 194 6.97 8.51 -5.53
N ARG A 195 7.86 9.29 -4.93
CA ARG A 195 9.15 9.62 -5.55
C ARG A 195 9.99 8.40 -5.86
N ALA A 196 9.99 7.38 -4.99
CA ALA A 196 10.72 6.15 -5.23
C ALA A 196 10.13 5.33 -6.39
N LEU A 197 8.79 5.35 -6.57
CA LEU A 197 8.13 4.70 -7.72
C LEU A 197 8.61 5.29 -9.05
N PHE A 198 8.73 6.62 -9.11
CA PHE A 198 9.10 7.34 -10.32
C PHE A 198 10.61 7.60 -10.47
N SER A 199 11.44 7.20 -9.51
CA SER A 199 12.90 7.40 -9.55
C SER A 199 13.56 6.82 -10.81
N PRO A 200 13.22 5.61 -11.29
CA PRO A 200 13.85 5.05 -12.48
C PRO A 200 13.62 5.91 -13.74
N PHE A 201 12.43 6.51 -13.86
CA PHE A 201 12.10 7.42 -14.97
C PHE A 201 12.87 8.74 -14.85
N ALA A 202 12.96 9.29 -13.63
CA ALA A 202 13.71 10.50 -13.36
C ALA A 202 15.21 10.33 -13.66
N ASP A 203 15.80 9.20 -13.29
CA ASP A 203 17.21 8.89 -13.54
C ASP A 203 17.49 8.77 -15.05
N LYS A 204 16.60 8.08 -15.79
CA LYS A 204 16.71 7.97 -17.26
C LYS A 204 16.56 9.33 -17.95
N LEU A 205 15.65 10.21 -17.48
CA LEU A 205 15.55 11.58 -17.99
C LEU A 205 16.82 12.41 -17.76
N VAL A 206 17.46 12.26 -16.59
CA VAL A 206 18.73 12.94 -16.29
C VAL A 206 19.85 12.41 -17.18
N GLU A 207 19.92 11.10 -17.40
CA GLU A 207 20.89 10.49 -18.31
C GLU A 207 20.74 11.04 -19.74
N MET A 208 19.51 11.08 -20.26
CA MET A 208 19.23 11.61 -21.60
C MET A 208 19.59 13.09 -21.71
N LYS A 209 19.26 13.91 -20.70
CA LYS A 209 19.65 15.32 -20.66
C LYS A 209 21.16 15.50 -20.75
N ASN A 210 21.92 14.69 -20.01
CA ASN A 210 23.38 14.78 -20.01
C ASN A 210 23.98 14.29 -21.34
N ALA A 211 23.44 13.20 -21.89
CA ALA A 211 23.84 12.70 -23.21
C ALA A 211 23.59 13.75 -24.31
N LEU A 212 22.42 14.39 -24.31
CA LEU A 212 22.08 15.45 -25.26
C LEU A 212 23.03 16.66 -25.12
N ALA A 213 23.37 17.05 -23.88
CA ALA A 213 24.29 18.16 -23.64
C ALA A 213 25.71 17.87 -24.16
N GLU A 214 26.19 16.63 -23.99
CA GLU A 214 27.46 16.16 -24.55
C GLU A 214 27.39 16.14 -26.08
N ASP A 215 26.33 15.59 -26.66
CA ASP A 215 26.15 15.54 -28.12
C ASP A 215 26.12 16.94 -28.75
N ILE A 216 25.42 17.91 -28.14
CA ILE A 216 25.43 19.32 -28.58
C ILE A 216 26.85 19.90 -28.54
N LYS A 217 27.64 19.56 -27.52
CA LYS A 217 29.03 20.03 -27.36
C LYS A 217 29.95 19.42 -28.41
N TYR A 218 29.79 18.13 -28.73
CA TYR A 218 30.60 17.40 -29.73
C TYR A 218 30.11 17.59 -31.17
N HIS A 219 28.88 18.06 -31.38
CA HIS A 219 28.32 18.36 -32.71
C HIS A 219 29.07 19.49 -33.45
N ARG A 220 29.87 20.31 -32.76
CA ARG A 220 30.81 21.25 -33.41
C ARG A 220 31.98 20.56 -34.13
N VAL A 221 32.19 19.25 -33.94
CA VAL A 221 33.35 18.49 -34.46
C VAL A 221 32.95 17.34 -35.41
N ARG A 222 31.69 16.85 -35.37
CA ARG A 222 31.24 15.73 -36.22
C ARG A 222 30.73 16.18 -37.61
N ARG A 223 31.11 15.43 -38.65
CA ARG A 223 30.83 15.69 -40.07
C ARG A 223 29.67 14.86 -40.66
N ASN A 224 29.15 13.86 -39.95
CA ASN A 224 28.06 12.98 -40.42
C ASN A 224 26.79 13.13 -39.54
N PRO A 225 25.61 13.38 -40.13
CA PRO A 225 24.35 13.59 -39.42
C PRO A 225 23.59 12.30 -39.03
N GLU A 226 24.01 11.12 -39.49
CA GLU A 226 23.27 9.84 -39.34
C GLU A 226 23.66 9.01 -38.10
N ASP A 227 24.61 9.47 -37.28
CA ASP A 227 25.19 8.70 -36.15
C ASP A 227 24.80 9.32 -34.79
N GLY A 228 23.56 9.83 -34.72
CA GLY A 228 22.97 10.45 -33.53
C GLY A 228 22.09 9.47 -32.76
N ARG A 229 22.09 9.58 -31.43
CA ARG A 229 21.22 8.79 -30.55
C ARG A 229 19.75 9.16 -30.85
N ASP A 230 18.87 8.16 -30.90
CA ASP A 230 17.44 8.37 -31.13
C ASP A 230 16.76 8.87 -29.85
N TYR A 231 16.89 10.17 -29.60
CA TYR A 231 16.26 10.83 -28.45
C TYR A 231 14.73 10.83 -28.54
N GLU A 232 14.16 10.85 -29.75
CA GLU A 232 12.72 10.86 -29.96
C GLU A 232 12.10 9.52 -29.55
N GLY A 233 12.65 8.41 -30.05
CA GLY A 233 12.23 7.07 -29.63
C GLY A 233 12.47 6.79 -28.14
N GLU A 234 13.59 7.26 -27.57
CA GLU A 234 13.82 7.12 -26.12
C GLU A 234 12.81 7.92 -25.27
N ILE A 235 12.37 9.10 -25.72
CA ILE A 235 11.33 9.90 -25.06
C ILE A 235 9.96 9.22 -25.18
N GLU A 236 9.61 8.70 -26.36
CA GLU A 236 8.36 7.96 -26.57
C GLU A 236 8.27 6.74 -25.65
N THR A 237 9.33 5.91 -25.59
CA THR A 237 9.33 4.74 -24.70
C THR A 237 9.23 5.11 -23.22
N LEU A 238 9.79 6.24 -22.81
CA LEU A 238 9.64 6.77 -21.45
C LEU A 238 8.22 7.22 -21.17
N SER A 239 7.61 7.95 -22.10
CA SER A 239 6.24 8.44 -22.00
C SER A 239 5.22 7.29 -21.93
N ASP A 240 5.43 6.27 -22.77
CA ASP A 240 4.62 5.04 -22.76
C ASP A 240 4.75 4.29 -21.43
N GLY A 241 5.98 4.15 -20.92
CA GLY A 241 6.23 3.51 -19.63
C GLY A 241 5.58 4.26 -18.46
N LEU A 242 5.63 5.59 -18.47
CA LEU A 242 5.01 6.44 -17.46
C LEU A 242 3.47 6.31 -17.48
N SER A 243 2.88 6.35 -18.68
CA SER A 243 1.44 6.19 -18.88
C SER A 243 0.97 4.80 -18.46
N SER A 244 1.77 3.77 -18.74
CA SER A 244 1.50 2.40 -18.29
C SER A 244 1.53 2.29 -16.76
N LEU A 245 2.54 2.89 -16.11
CA LEU A 245 2.64 2.91 -14.65
C LEU A 245 1.47 3.66 -14.01
N GLU A 246 1.10 4.83 -14.54
CA GLU A 246 -0.05 5.60 -14.07
C GLU A 246 -1.34 4.77 -14.18
N LYS A 247 -1.56 4.11 -15.32
CA LYS A 247 -2.71 3.24 -15.53
C LYS A 247 -2.74 2.07 -14.53
N GLN A 248 -1.62 1.39 -14.34
CA GLN A 248 -1.54 0.27 -13.39
C GLN A 248 -1.75 0.72 -11.94
N LEU A 249 -1.26 1.90 -11.56
CA LEU A 249 -1.55 2.50 -10.25
C LEU A 249 -3.02 2.87 -10.11
N GLY A 250 -3.64 3.39 -11.18
CA GLY A 250 -5.07 3.71 -11.24
C GLY A 250 -5.99 2.49 -11.16
N GLU A 251 -5.55 1.35 -11.70
CA GLU A 251 -6.27 0.06 -11.66
C GLU A 251 -5.98 -0.75 -10.38
N ASN A 252 -4.96 -0.37 -9.61
CA ASN A 252 -4.60 -1.08 -8.38
C ASN A 252 -5.74 -1.01 -7.35
N LEU A 253 -6.18 -2.19 -6.90
CA LEU A 253 -7.25 -2.38 -5.92
C LEU A 253 -6.98 -1.67 -4.58
N PHE A 254 -5.71 -1.52 -4.21
CA PHE A 254 -5.29 -1.00 -2.91
C PHE A 254 -4.89 0.48 -2.94
N ALA A 255 -5.03 1.16 -4.08
CA ALA A 255 -4.82 2.60 -4.20
C ALA A 255 -6.14 3.35 -3.97
N SER A 256 -6.14 4.28 -3.00
CA SER A 256 -7.32 5.10 -2.69
C SER A 256 -7.58 6.15 -3.77
N ALA A 257 -8.78 6.76 -3.76
CA ALA A 257 -9.07 7.88 -4.67
C ALA A 257 -8.13 9.08 -4.45
N ASP A 258 -7.78 9.33 -3.19
CA ASP A 258 -6.81 10.37 -2.83
C ASP A 258 -5.41 10.02 -3.36
N ASP A 259 -5.04 8.73 -3.41
CA ASP A 259 -3.76 8.27 -4.00
C ASP A 259 -3.70 8.55 -5.49
N LYS A 260 -4.80 8.27 -6.19
CA LYS A 260 -4.91 8.54 -7.62
C LYS A 260 -4.80 10.02 -7.91
N ALA A 261 -5.44 10.87 -7.10
CA ALA A 261 -5.36 12.32 -7.25
C ALA A 261 -3.93 12.85 -7.02
N GLU A 262 -3.20 12.33 -6.04
CA GLU A 262 -1.80 12.75 -5.80
C GLU A 262 -0.83 12.26 -6.87
N ILE A 263 -1.02 11.05 -7.39
CA ILE A 263 -0.23 10.56 -8.53
C ILE A 263 -0.41 11.48 -9.73
N SER A 264 -1.65 11.84 -10.07
CA SER A 264 -1.94 12.78 -11.17
C SER A 264 -1.41 14.20 -10.91
N ALA A 265 -1.20 14.61 -9.66
CA ALA A 265 -0.58 15.90 -9.33
C ALA A 265 0.96 15.84 -9.36
N TYR A 266 1.55 14.65 -9.24
CA TYR A 266 2.99 14.43 -9.29
C TYR A 266 3.54 14.35 -10.71
N LEU A 267 2.75 13.80 -11.64
CA LEU A 267 3.03 13.72 -13.08
C LEU A 267 2.86 15.08 -13.77
#